data_AF-A0AAW8UF80-F1
#
_entry.id   AF-A0AAW8UF80-F1
#
_cell.length_a   1.000
_cell.length_b   1.000
_cell.length_c   1.000
_cell.angle_alpha   90.00
_cell.angle_beta   90.00
_cell.angle_gamma   90.00
#
_symmetry.space_group_name_H-M   'P 1'
#
loop_
_entity.id
_entity.type
_entity.pdbx_description
1 polymer ?
#
loop_
_entity_poly.entity_id
_entity_poly.type
_entity_poly.pdbx_seq_one_letter_code
_entity_poly.pdbx_strand_id
1 'polypeptide(L)'
;ARLDLDNYNNDTEDGLHITSMTGSWLAIVHGFAQMKTWDGQLSFAPFLPQAWTGYAFHINYRGCLLKISVGQEVKLELLRGQALDLEIYGEKIELRDFYVTKTK
;
A
#
# COMPACT_ATOMS: atom_id res chain seq x y z
N ALA A 1 -6.82 9.99 10.35
CA ALA A 1 -6.32 11.39 10.30
C ALA A 1 -7.46 12.42 10.28
N ARG A 2 -8.47 12.32 9.39
CA ARG A 2 -9.60 13.26 9.38
C ARG A 2 -10.46 13.23 10.66
N LEU A 3 -10.44 12.11 11.40
CA LEU A 3 -11.10 11.98 12.69
C LEU A 3 -10.71 13.11 13.66
N ASP A 4 -9.41 13.31 13.88
CA ASP A 4 -8.92 14.39 14.74
C ASP A 4 -8.93 15.75 14.02
N LEU A 5 -8.51 15.80 12.74
CA LEU A 5 -8.42 17.06 11.99
C LEU A 5 -9.77 17.78 11.82
N ASP A 6 -10.85 17.01 11.65
CA ASP A 6 -12.20 17.55 11.50
C ASP A 6 -12.99 17.52 12.82
N ASN A 7 -12.34 17.11 13.92
CA ASN A 7 -12.98 16.84 15.21
C ASN A 7 -14.26 15.99 15.08
N TYR A 8 -14.20 14.93 14.28
CA TYR A 8 -15.36 14.15 13.87
C TYR A 8 -16.12 13.52 15.05
N ASN A 9 -15.38 13.21 16.13
CA ASN A 9 -15.91 12.64 17.37
C ASN A 9 -16.23 13.70 18.44
N ASN A 10 -15.94 14.98 18.19
CA ASN A 10 -16.08 16.10 19.13
C ASN A 10 -15.24 16.01 20.42
N ASP A 11 -14.16 15.24 20.43
CA ASP A 11 -13.32 14.95 21.60
C ASP A 11 -11.81 15.12 21.33
N THR A 12 -11.43 15.76 20.22
CA THR A 12 -9.99 15.95 19.88
C THR A 12 -9.27 16.84 20.91
N GLU A 13 -10.02 17.66 21.66
CA GLU A 13 -9.47 18.46 22.76
C GLU A 13 -8.95 17.60 23.93
N ASP A 14 -9.49 16.39 24.10
CA ASP A 14 -9.07 15.43 25.13
C ASP A 14 -7.80 14.66 24.74
N GLY A 15 -7.38 14.77 23.48
CA GLY A 15 -6.16 14.17 22.95
C GLY A 15 -6.31 13.62 21.54
N LEU A 16 -5.18 13.25 20.93
CA LEU A 16 -5.17 12.68 19.59
C LEU A 16 -5.43 11.17 19.61
N HIS A 17 -6.21 10.69 18.63
CA HIS A 17 -6.51 9.27 18.48
C HIS A 17 -5.38 8.52 17.76
N ILE A 18 -4.30 8.22 18.49
CA ILE A 18 -3.08 7.57 17.95
C ILE A 18 -3.38 6.25 17.24
N THR A 19 -4.26 5.41 17.79
CA THR A 19 -4.69 4.16 17.14
C THR A 19 -5.42 4.41 15.82
N SER A 20 -6.30 5.41 15.77
CA SER A 20 -7.01 5.82 14.55
C SER A 20 -6.07 6.36 13.47
N MET A 21 -4.89 6.88 13.81
CA MET A 21 -3.89 7.31 12.83
C MET A 21 -3.32 6.13 12.04
N THR A 22 -3.10 4.98 12.69
CA THR A 22 -2.64 3.77 11.99
C THR A 22 -3.66 3.25 10.98
N GLY A 23 -4.95 3.48 11.25
CA GLY A 23 -6.05 3.14 10.34
C GLY A 23 -5.94 3.78 8.96
N SER A 24 -5.39 4.99 8.85
CA SER A 24 -5.16 5.64 7.56
C SER A 24 -4.12 4.90 6.72
N TRP A 25 -3.04 4.40 7.32
CA TRP A 25 -2.04 3.59 6.60
C TRP A 25 -2.59 2.23 6.20
N LEU A 26 -3.31 1.55 7.11
CA LEU A 26 -3.94 0.26 6.83
C LEU A 26 -4.96 0.36 5.68
N ALA A 27 -5.73 1.45 5.62
CA ALA A 27 -6.68 1.69 4.54
C ALA A 27 -6.00 1.80 3.17
N ILE A 28 -4.82 2.44 3.08
CA ILE A 28 -4.07 2.51 1.82
C ILE A 28 -3.47 1.13 1.48
N VAL A 29 -2.75 0.52 2.42
CA VAL A 29 -1.89 -0.64 2.13
C VAL A 29 -2.67 -1.95 2.09
N HIS A 30 -3.49 -2.22 3.10
CA HIS A 30 -4.32 -3.44 3.14
C HIS A 30 -5.68 -3.24 2.49
N GLY A 31 -6.21 -2.02 2.45
CA GLY A 31 -7.45 -1.69 1.75
C GLY A 31 -7.25 -1.51 0.25
N PHE A 32 -6.76 -0.35 -0.18
CA PHE A 32 -6.69 0.01 -1.60
C PHE A 32 -5.65 -0.77 -2.40
N ALA A 33 -4.46 -0.98 -1.84
CA ALA A 33 -3.42 -1.76 -2.51
C ALA A 33 -3.64 -3.29 -2.41
N GLN A 34 -4.57 -3.70 -1.54
CA GLN A 34 -4.88 -5.10 -1.21
C GLN A 34 -3.63 -5.93 -0.89
N MET A 35 -2.68 -5.37 -0.14
CA MET A 35 -1.47 -6.10 0.27
C MET A 35 -1.84 -7.30 1.15
N LYS A 36 -1.38 -8.50 0.75
CA LYS A 36 -1.56 -9.75 1.51
C LYS A 36 -0.25 -10.52 1.57
N THR A 37 -0.09 -11.36 2.60
CA THR A 37 1.13 -12.17 2.85
C THR A 37 0.81 -13.64 3.14
N TRP A 38 -0.27 -14.16 2.54
CA TRP A 38 -0.76 -15.52 2.80
C TRP A 38 0.28 -16.56 2.41
N ASP A 39 0.51 -17.55 3.29
CA ASP A 39 1.50 -18.62 3.10
C ASP A 39 2.91 -18.13 2.73
N GLY A 40 3.29 -16.95 3.26
CA GLY A 40 4.59 -16.35 2.98
C GLY A 40 4.73 -15.75 1.57
N GLN A 41 3.66 -15.73 0.78
CA GLN A 41 3.59 -15.10 -0.54
C GLN A 41 3.07 -13.66 -0.41
N LEU A 42 3.91 -12.69 -0.78
CA LEU A 42 3.47 -11.29 -0.89
C LEU A 42 2.61 -11.12 -2.15
N SER A 43 1.45 -10.49 -2.02
CA SER A 43 0.58 -10.19 -3.15
C SER A 43 -0.10 -8.83 -3.07
N PHE A 44 -0.45 -8.30 -4.25
CA PHE A 44 -1.13 -7.02 -4.42
C PHE A 44 -2.25 -7.13 -5.46
N ALA A 45 -3.33 -6.37 -5.26
CA ALA A 45 -4.38 -6.16 -6.25
C ALA A 45 -4.90 -4.72 -6.12
N PRO A 46 -4.06 -3.72 -6.41
CA PRO A 46 -4.39 -2.34 -6.13
C PRO A 46 -5.50 -1.85 -7.05
N PHE A 47 -6.35 -0.97 -6.55
CA PHE A 47 -7.24 -0.19 -7.38
C PHE A 47 -7.05 1.31 -7.09
N LEU A 48 -7.44 2.14 -8.06
CA LEU A 48 -7.38 3.59 -7.92
C LEU A 48 -8.79 4.13 -7.61
N PRO A 49 -9.02 4.74 -6.43
CA PRO A 49 -10.28 5.44 -6.18
C PRO A 49 -10.54 6.53 -7.22
N GLN A 50 -11.79 6.66 -7.68
CA GLN A 50 -12.16 7.53 -8.80
C GLN A 50 -11.72 9.00 -8.63
N ALA A 51 -11.68 9.50 -7.39
CA ALA A 51 -11.31 10.88 -7.09
C ALA A 51 -9.79 11.12 -7.06
N TRP A 52 -8.96 10.09 -7.22
CA TRP A 52 -7.51 10.17 -7.04
C TRP A 52 -6.79 10.02 -8.38
N THR A 53 -5.68 10.72 -8.55
CA THR A 53 -4.79 10.58 -9.71
C THR A 53 -3.74 9.49 -9.49
N GLY A 54 -3.43 9.20 -8.22
CA GLY A 54 -2.53 8.14 -7.82
C GLY A 54 -2.20 8.18 -6.33
N TYR A 55 -1.53 7.14 -5.87
CA TYR A 55 -0.94 7.06 -4.52
C TYR A 55 0.33 6.22 -4.56
N ALA A 56 1.22 6.44 -3.60
CA ALA A 56 2.44 5.66 -3.46
C ALA A 56 2.81 5.45 -2.00
N PHE A 57 3.44 4.31 -1.71
CA PHE A 57 3.91 3.97 -0.39
C PHE A 57 5.13 3.05 -0.45
N HIS A 58 5.81 2.92 0.68
CA HIS A 58 6.92 1.99 0.85
C HIS A 58 6.56 0.91 1.85
N ILE A 59 7.06 -0.30 1.63
CA ILE A 59 7.03 -1.39 2.61
C ILE A 59 8.40 -2.04 2.73
N ASN A 60 8.69 -2.59 3.89
CA ASN A 60 9.78 -3.54 4.06
C ASN A 60 9.18 -4.94 4.19
N TYR A 61 9.57 -5.85 3.30
CA TYR A 61 9.15 -7.24 3.34
C TYR A 61 10.38 -8.14 3.22
N ARG A 62 10.65 -8.96 4.24
CA ARG A 62 11.78 -9.92 4.28
C ARG A 62 13.14 -9.30 3.91
N GLY A 63 13.39 -8.07 4.37
CA GLY A 63 14.64 -7.34 4.08
C GLY A 63 14.67 -6.60 2.73
N CYS A 64 13.58 -6.69 1.95
CA CYS A 64 13.41 -5.95 0.71
C CYS A 64 12.59 -4.67 0.94
N LEU A 65 13.16 -3.51 0.60
CA LEU A 65 12.45 -2.23 0.57
C LEU A 65 11.79 -2.09 -0.80
N LEU A 66 10.46 -2.10 -0.80
CA LEU A 66 9.65 -1.96 -1.99
C LEU A 66 8.99 -0.59 -2.01
N LYS A 67 8.86 0.00 -3.20
CA LYS A 67 7.99 1.14 -3.47
C LYS A 67 6.88 0.71 -4.42
N ILE A 68 5.65 1.00 -4.01
CA ILE A 68 4.46 0.71 -4.79
C ILE A 68 3.87 2.06 -5.18
N SER A 69 3.68 2.27 -6.48
CA SER A 69 3.03 3.46 -7.04
C SER A 69 1.84 3.01 -7.86
N VAL A 70 0.66 3.59 -7.61
CA VAL A 70 -0.60 3.25 -8.26
C VAL A 70 -1.15 4.50 -8.91
N GLY A 71 -1.43 4.42 -10.21
CA GLY A 71 -2.09 5.45 -11.01
C GLY A 71 -2.91 4.79 -12.12
N GLN A 72 -2.82 5.28 -13.36
CA GLN A 72 -3.32 4.53 -14.52
C GLN A 72 -2.58 3.20 -14.72
N GLU A 73 -1.34 3.16 -14.27
CA GLU A 73 -0.49 1.98 -14.18
C GLU A 73 -0.04 1.77 -12.74
N VAL A 74 0.27 0.51 -12.41
CA VAL A 74 0.88 0.09 -11.17
C VAL A 74 2.35 -0.13 -11.43
N LYS A 75 3.21 0.52 -10.66
CA LYS A 75 4.66 0.32 -10.66
C LYS A 75 5.11 -0.24 -9.32
N LEU A 76 5.76 -1.39 -9.35
CA LEU A 76 6.45 -2.00 -8.22
C LEU A 76 7.95 -1.80 -8.42
N GLU A 77 8.65 -1.29 -7.42
CA GLU A 77 10.09 -1.03 -7.49
C GLU A 77 10.78 -1.69 -6.30
N LEU A 78 11.82 -2.50 -6.55
CA LEU A 78 12.72 -3.01 -5.53
C LEU A 78 13.85 -1.99 -5.33
N LEU A 79 13.77 -1.21 -4.25
CA LEU A 79 14.76 -0.16 -3.96
C LEU A 79 16.00 -0.70 -3.26
N ARG A 80 15.84 -1.79 -2.49
CA ARG A 80 16.92 -2.45 -1.74
C ARG A 80 16.51 -3.87 -1.42
N GLY A 81 17.44 -4.82 -1.47
CA GLY A 81 17.21 -6.21 -1.12
C GLY A 81 17.58 -7.14 -2.26
N GLN A 82 17.22 -8.42 -2.13
CA GLN A 82 17.37 -9.41 -3.19
C GLN A 82 16.09 -9.51 -4.02
N ALA A 83 16.18 -10.16 -5.18
CA ALA A 83 15.03 -10.48 -6.01
C ALA A 83 13.95 -11.18 -5.18
N LEU A 84 12.70 -10.80 -5.40
CA LEU A 84 11.57 -11.24 -4.59
C LEU A 84 10.44 -11.74 -5.48
N ASP A 85 9.97 -12.94 -5.19
CA ASP A 85 8.75 -13.48 -5.77
C ASP A 85 7.53 -12.82 -5.12
N LEU A 86 6.67 -12.23 -5.94
CA LEU A 86 5.42 -11.63 -5.52
C LEU A 86 4.31 -11.90 -6.54
N GLU A 87 3.06 -11.68 -6.15
CA GLU A 87 1.91 -11.78 -7.04
C GLU A 87 1.23 -10.42 -7.22
N ILE A 88 0.86 -10.09 -8.45
CA ILE A 88 0.04 -8.91 -8.75
C ILE A 88 -1.14 -9.31 -9.62
N TYR A 89 -2.36 -9.03 -9.15
CA TYR A 89 -3.61 -9.42 -9.82
C TYR A 89 -3.70 -10.92 -10.21
N GLY A 90 -3.16 -11.80 -9.37
CA GLY A 90 -3.11 -13.25 -9.64
C GLY A 90 -1.92 -13.70 -10.50
N GLU A 91 -1.10 -12.78 -11.00
CA GLU A 91 0.08 -13.10 -11.82
C GLU A 91 1.35 -13.09 -10.97
N LYS A 92 2.08 -14.21 -10.97
CA LYS A 92 3.34 -14.37 -10.26
C LYS A 92 4.48 -13.73 -11.05
N ILE A 93 5.30 -12.95 -10.37
CA ILE A 93 6.48 -12.28 -10.94
C ILE A 93 7.68 -12.40 -10.00
N GLU A 94 8.88 -12.43 -10.58
CA GLU A 94 10.13 -12.23 -9.85
C GLU A 94 10.53 -10.74 -10.01
N LEU A 95 10.47 -9.97 -8.93
CA LEU A 95 10.83 -8.55 -8.96
C LEU A 95 12.33 -8.38 -8.72
N ARG A 96 13.07 -7.89 -9.73
CA ARG A 96 14.52 -7.61 -9.65
C ARG A 96 14.87 -6.13 -9.54
N ASP A 97 14.21 -5.29 -10.35
CA ASP A 97 14.40 -3.84 -10.33
C ASP A 97 13.05 -3.14 -10.22
N PHE A 98 12.23 -3.28 -11.28
CA PHE A 98 10.86 -2.78 -11.28
C PHE A 98 9.97 -3.63 -12.19
N TYR A 99 8.67 -3.54 -11.96
CA TYR A 99 7.63 -4.15 -12.78
C TYR A 99 6.49 -3.14 -12.95
N VAL A 100 5.92 -3.08 -14.15
CA VAL A 100 4.80 -2.19 -14.49
C VAL A 100 3.66 -3.02 -15.08
N THR A 101 2.44 -2.76 -14.63
CA THR A 101 1.22 -3.33 -15.21
C THR A 101 0.09 -2.31 -15.17
N LYS A 102 -0.99 -2.55 -15.90
CA LYS A 102 -2.17 -1.67 -15.87
C LYS A 102 -2.94 -1.86 -14.57
N THR A 103 -3.49 -0.78 -14.05
CA THR A 103 -4.42 -0.85 -12.92
C THR A 103 -5.72 -1.54 -13.38
N LYS A 104 -6.15 -2.57 -12.65
CA LYS A 104 -7.42 -3.28 -12.91
C LYS A 104 -8.56 -2.71 -12.07
#